data_AF-A0A7W3TL94-F1
#
_entry.id   AF-A0A7W3TL94-F1
#
_cell.length_a   1.000
_cell.length_b   1.000
_cell.length_c   1.000
_cell.angle_alpha   90.00
_cell.angle_beta   90.00
_cell.angle_gamma   90.00
#
_symmetry.space_group_name_H-M   'P 1'
#
loop_
_entity.id
_entity.type
_entity.pdbx_description
1 polymer ?
#
loop_
_entity_poly.entity_id
_entity_poly.type
_entity_poly.pdbx_seq_one_letter_code
_entity_poly.pdbx_strand_id
1 'polypeptide(L)'
;MTLKFMGREFDGPYAFRQAFPAFAAPDAVRAVQAGCQSPTEVEIYCWRRRQKSYQKARDGAHKSPFRETLANLAKAPKRRSKA
;
A
#
# COMPACT_ATOMS: atom_id res chain seq x y z
N MET A 1 0.59 21.32 -13.50
CA MET A 1 0.89 19.91 -13.85
C MET A 1 -0.34 19.37 -14.55
N THR A 2 -0.23 19.05 -15.84
CA THR A 2 -1.35 18.55 -16.64
C THR A 2 -1.46 17.03 -16.55
N LEU A 3 -2.68 16.51 -16.48
CA LEU A 3 -2.97 15.07 -16.49
C LEU A 3 -3.62 14.70 -17.83
N LYS A 4 -3.23 13.57 -18.40
CA LYS A 4 -3.87 13.02 -19.61
C LYS A 4 -4.56 11.71 -19.27
N PHE A 5 -5.87 11.64 -19.49
CA PHE A 5 -6.65 10.43 -19.25
C PHE A 5 -7.75 10.30 -20.30
N MET A 6 -7.86 9.12 -20.93
CA MET A 6 -8.80 8.85 -22.01
C MET A 6 -8.76 9.90 -23.15
N GLY A 7 -7.56 10.37 -23.51
CA GLY A 7 -7.36 11.37 -24.56
C GLY A 7 -7.80 12.80 -24.19
N ARG A 8 -8.23 13.04 -22.94
CA ARG A 8 -8.54 14.38 -22.44
C ARG A 8 -7.42 14.89 -21.56
N GLU A 9 -7.10 16.18 -21.71
CA GLU A 9 -6.16 16.88 -20.85
C GLU A 9 -6.90 17.58 -19.72
N PHE A 10 -6.38 17.46 -18.50
CA PHE A 10 -6.91 18.11 -17.31
C PHE A 10 -5.83 19.00 -16.71
N ASP A 11 -6.23 20.20 -16.32
CA ASP A 11 -5.31 21.22 -15.77
C ASP A 11 -4.82 20.91 -14.34
N GLY A 12 -5.32 19.81 -13.77
CA GLY A 12 -4.80 19.27 -12.52
C GLY A 12 -5.68 18.19 -11.91
N PRO A 13 -5.29 17.70 -10.72
CA PRO A 13 -6.01 16.66 -9.99
C PRO A 13 -7.46 17.02 -9.68
N TYR A 14 -7.73 18.30 -9.38
CA TYR A 14 -9.07 18.76 -9.02
C TYR A 14 -10.05 18.65 -10.19
N ALA A 15 -9.66 19.18 -11.35
CA ALA A 15 -10.45 19.08 -12.60
C ALA A 15 -10.67 17.61 -13.00
N PHE A 16 -9.64 16.77 -12.85
CA PHE A 16 -9.75 15.34 -13.09
C PHE A 16 -10.78 14.66 -12.17
N ARG A 17 -10.75 14.95 -10.86
CA ARG A 17 -11.69 14.39 -9.88
C ARG A 17 -13.14 14.81 -10.14
N GLN A 18 -13.35 16.04 -10.61
CA GLN A 18 -14.68 16.51 -11.00
C GLN A 18 -15.21 15.78 -12.25
N ALA A 19 -14.35 15.57 -13.26
CA ALA A 19 -14.73 14.88 -14.48
C ALA A 19 -14.96 13.37 -14.27
N PHE A 20 -14.22 12.76 -13.34
CA PHE A 20 -14.33 11.35 -13.02
C PHE A 20 -14.43 11.09 -11.51
N PRO A 21 -15.63 11.26 -10.92
CA PRO A 21 -15.85 11.06 -9.48
C PRO A 21 -15.53 9.64 -9.03
N ALA A 22 -15.72 8.63 -9.89
CA ALA A 22 -15.37 7.23 -9.62
C ALA A 22 -13.86 7.04 -9.35
N PHE A 23 -13.02 7.93 -9.87
CA PHE A 23 -11.56 7.95 -9.68
C PHE A 23 -11.10 9.06 -8.74
N ALA A 24 -11.99 9.54 -7.84
CA ALA A 24 -11.66 10.59 -6.88
C ALA A 24 -10.58 10.18 -5.86
N ALA A 25 -10.36 8.86 -5.69
CA ALA A 25 -9.39 8.32 -4.77
C ALA A 25 -7.95 8.82 -5.08
N PRO A 26 -7.11 9.07 -4.06
CA PRO A 26 -5.74 9.55 -4.26
C PRO A 26 -4.87 8.62 -5.11
N ASP A 27 -5.09 7.31 -5.02
CA ASP A 27 -4.31 6.32 -5.79
C ASP A 27 -4.62 6.35 -7.28
N ALA A 28 -5.86 6.69 -7.67
CA ALA A 28 -6.24 6.80 -9.07
C ALA A 28 -5.57 8.02 -9.73
N VAL A 29 -5.54 9.16 -9.03
CA VAL A 29 -4.78 10.35 -9.49
C VAL A 29 -3.30 10.01 -9.68
N ARG A 30 -2.70 9.26 -8.75
CA ARG A 30 -1.30 8.84 -8.85
C ARG A 30 -1.06 7.89 -10.03
N ALA A 31 -2.01 7.01 -10.35
CA ALA A 31 -1.93 6.15 -11.52
C ALA A 31 -1.91 6.99 -12.82
N VAL A 32 -2.79 7.98 -12.93
CA VAL A 32 -2.82 8.90 -14.08
C VAL A 32 -1.55 9.75 -14.16
N GLN A 33 -1.03 10.22 -13.03
CA GLN A 33 0.27 10.91 -12.96
C GLN A 33 1.44 10.02 -13.40
N ALA A 34 1.34 8.70 -13.19
CA ALA A 34 2.33 7.73 -13.63
C ALA A 34 2.19 7.37 -15.12
N GLY A 35 1.22 7.96 -15.84
CA GLY A 35 1.02 7.76 -17.27
C GLY A 35 -0.07 6.75 -17.64
N CYS A 36 -0.85 6.24 -16.68
CA CYS A 36 -2.01 5.38 -17.02
C CYS A 36 -3.07 6.19 -17.76
N GLN A 37 -3.56 5.68 -18.89
CA GLN A 37 -4.49 6.41 -19.76
C GLN A 37 -5.88 5.77 -19.80
N SER A 38 -6.02 4.54 -19.32
CA SER A 38 -7.28 3.79 -19.30
C SER A 38 -7.72 3.41 -17.88
N PRO A 39 -9.03 3.21 -17.65
CA PRO A 39 -9.56 2.67 -16.39
C PRO A 39 -8.87 1.36 -15.94
N THR A 40 -8.67 0.43 -16.88
CA THR A 40 -8.04 -0.87 -16.61
C THR A 40 -6.60 -0.72 -16.12
N GLU A 41 -5.82 0.18 -16.71
CA GLU A 41 -4.46 0.45 -16.25
C GLU A 41 -4.43 1.05 -14.84
N VAL A 42 -5.39 1.94 -14.54
CA VAL A 42 -5.54 2.54 -13.21
C VAL A 42 -5.87 1.46 -12.17
N GLU A 43 -6.78 0.53 -12.49
CA GLU A 43 -7.10 -0.62 -11.63
C GLU A 43 -5.89 -1.53 -11.39
N ILE A 44 -5.17 -1.91 -12.46
CA ILE A 44 -3.97 -2.73 -12.37
C ILE A 44 -2.90 -2.03 -11.51
N TYR A 45 -2.72 -0.72 -11.68
CA TYR A 45 -1.78 0.07 -10.90
C TYR A 45 -2.14 0.05 -9.41
N CYS A 46 -3.41 0.31 -9.09
CA CYS A 46 -3.91 0.31 -7.71
C CYS A 46 -3.77 -1.08 -7.06
N TRP A 47 -4.10 -2.14 -7.80
CA TRP A 47 -3.98 -3.52 -7.33
C TRP A 47 -2.53 -3.93 -7.06
N ARG A 48 -1.60 -3.65 -7.99
CA ARG A 48 -0.17 -3.93 -7.81
C ARG A 48 0.40 -3.21 -6.59
N ARG A 49 -0.04 -1.98 -6.33
CA ARG A 49 0.41 -1.21 -5.18
C ARG A 49 -0.12 -1.79 -3.86
N ARG A 50 -1.39 -2.22 -3.82
CA ARG A 50 -1.98 -2.93 -2.67
C ARG A 50 -1.26 -4.24 -2.39
N GLN A 51 -0.92 -5.04 -3.40
CA GLN A 51 -0.17 -6.28 -3.20
C GLN A 51 1.18 -6.03 -2.51
N LYS A 52 1.93 -5.00 -2.94
CA LYS A 52 3.20 -4.64 -2.29
C LYS A 52 3.02 -4.21 -0.83
N SER A 53 1.95 -3.50 -0.49
CA SER A 53 1.68 -3.14 0.91
C SER A 53 1.26 -4.35 1.76
N TYR A 54 0.46 -5.27 1.20
CA TYR A 54 0.11 -6.53 1.89
C TYR A 54 1.33 -7.41 2.12
N GLN A 55 2.24 -7.49 1.15
CA GLN A 55 3.46 -8.27 1.28
C GLN A 55 4.39 -7.67 2.33
N LYS A 56 4.57 -6.33 2.33
CA LYS A 56 5.32 -5.64 3.39
C LYS A 56 4.69 -5.80 4.78
N ALA A 57 3.36 -5.77 4.89
CA ALA A 57 2.68 -6.00 6.17
C ALA A 57 2.88 -7.43 6.66
N ARG A 58 2.86 -8.43 5.76
CA ARG A 58 3.14 -9.82 6.07
C ARG A 58 4.59 -10.04 6.50
N ASP A 59 5.55 -9.44 5.79
CA ASP A 59 6.97 -9.53 6.13
C ASP A 59 7.32 -8.78 7.42
N GLY A 60 6.69 -7.62 7.64
CA GLY A 60 6.82 -6.85 8.88
C GLY A 60 6.20 -7.56 10.09
N ALA A 61 5.06 -8.25 9.90
CA ALA A 61 4.47 -9.09 10.94
C ALA A 61 5.36 -10.31 11.30
N HIS A 62 6.13 -10.80 10.33
CA HIS A 62 7.10 -11.89 10.56
C HIS A 62 8.37 -11.44 11.30
N LYS A 63 8.65 -10.13 11.32
CA LYS A 63 9.72 -9.49 12.11
C LYS A 63 9.18 -8.66 13.28
N SER A 64 8.04 -9.07 13.86
CA SER A 64 7.61 -8.45 15.11
C SER A 64 8.57 -8.86 16.23
N PRO A 65 9.31 -7.92 16.86
CA PRO A 65 10.25 -8.22 17.95
C PRO A 65 9.56 -8.89 19.14
N PHE A 66 8.23 -8.78 19.23
CA PHE A 66 7.38 -9.42 20.23
C PHE A 66 7.36 -10.95 20.11
N ARG A 67 7.47 -11.49 18.88
CA ARG A 67 7.55 -12.94 18.65
C ARG A 67 8.93 -13.50 19.00
N GLU A 68 9.99 -12.73 18.76
CA GLU A 68 11.35 -13.09 19.17
C GLU A 68 11.56 -13.01 20.68
N THR A 69 10.91 -12.07 21.38
CA THR A 69 11.00 -11.98 22.85
C THR A 69 10.29 -13.14 23.55
N LEU A 70 9.13 -13.60 23.05
CA LEU A 70 8.44 -14.77 23.60
C LEU A 70 9.23 -16.07 23.42
N ALA A 71 9.92 -16.25 22.29
CA ALA A 71 10.76 -17.43 22.06
C ALA A 71 11.98 -17.48 23.01
N ASN A 72 12.52 -16.32 23.40
CA ASN A 72 13.63 -16.23 24.35
C ASN A 72 13.17 -16.37 25.82
N LEU A 73 11.96 -15.95 26.17
CA LEU A 73 11.36 -16.21 27.49
C LEU A 73 11.05 -17.70 27.72
N ALA A 74 10.64 -18.42 26.68
CA ALA A 74 10.37 -19.86 26.77
C ALA A 74 11.63 -20.73 26.94
N LYS A 75 12.82 -20.18 26.65
CA LYS A 75 14.13 -20.85 26.82
C LYS A 75 14.90 -20.41 28.07
N ALA A 76 14.28 -19.65 28.98
CA ALA A 76 14.93 -19.31 30.23
C ALA A 76 15.14 -20.58 31.10
N PRO A 77 16.38 -20.89 31.54
CA PRO A 77 16.63 -22.08 32.33
C PRO A 77 15.94 -21.97 33.69
N LYS A 78 15.23 -23.04 34.10
CA LYS A 78 14.66 -23.19 35.44
C LYS A 78 15.75 -22.94 36.49
N ARG A 79 15.75 -21.74 37.09
CA ARG A 79 16.46 -21.49 38.34
C ARG A 79 15.83 -22.40 39.39
N ARG A 80 16.57 -23.45 39.78
CA ARG A 80 16.25 -24.27 40.95
C ARG A 80 16.17 -23.34 42.16
N SER A 81 14.96 -23.13 42.67
CA SER A 81 14.74 -22.65 44.02
C SER A 81 15.31 -23.70 44.98
N LYS A 82 16.46 -23.43 45.60
CA LYS A 82 16.91 -24.19 46.77
C LYS A 82 16.10 -23.67 47.96
N ALA A 83 15.29 -24.57 48.51
CA ALA A 83 14.84 -24.51 49.89
C ALA A 83 16.02 -24.76 50.84
#